data_AF-A0A380FG86-F1
#
_entry.id   AF-A0A380FG86-F1
#
_cell.length_a   1.000
_cell.length_b   1.000
_cell.length_c   1.000
_cell.angle_alpha   90.00
_cell.angle_beta   90.00
_cell.angle_gamma   90.00
#
_symmetry.space_group_name_H-M   'P 1'
#
loop_
_entity.id
_entity.type
_entity.pdbx_description
1 polymer ?
#
loop_
_entity_poly.entity_id
_entity_poly.type
_entity_poly.pdbx_seq_one_letter_code
_entity_poly.pdbx_strand_id
1 'polypeptide(L)'
;MQVYWFNLLYQYPSKQLVTYGVTGTNGKTSIATMIHHIYRKLGKNSAYLGTNGFQINEDKTKGANTTPETVALTKKINEAVEKSAEAMTLEVSSHGLSLGRLSGVDFDVAIFSNLTQDHLDFHGTMEALWSC
;
A
#
# COMPACT_ATOMS: atom_id res chain seq x y z
N MET A 1 -19.72 -2.47 -1.16
CA MET A 1 -20.26 -3.84 -1.30
C MET A 1 -19.28 -4.80 -1.97
N GLN A 2 -18.70 -4.47 -3.14
CA GLN A 2 -17.79 -5.39 -3.87
C GLN A 2 -16.49 -5.75 -3.11
N VAL A 3 -15.87 -4.77 -2.44
CA VAL A 3 -14.62 -4.96 -1.67
C VAL A 3 -14.79 -5.97 -0.52
N TYR A 4 -15.90 -5.89 0.21
CA TYR A 4 -16.21 -6.81 1.30
C TYR A 4 -16.34 -8.25 0.81
N TRP A 5 -16.94 -8.47 -0.37
CA TRP A 5 -17.02 -9.79 -0.99
C TRP A 5 -15.63 -10.34 -1.34
N PHE A 6 -14.73 -9.51 -1.87
CA PHE A 6 -13.35 -9.94 -2.17
C PHE A 6 -12.54 -10.25 -0.91
N ASN A 7 -12.72 -9.46 0.15
CA ASN A 7 -12.11 -9.79 1.44
C ASN A 7 -12.62 -11.11 2.00
N LEU A 8 -13.93 -11.38 1.94
CA LEU A 8 -14.48 -12.67 2.37
C LEU A 8 -13.94 -13.84 1.51
N LEU A 9 -13.92 -13.67 0.19
CA LEU A 9 -13.43 -14.68 -0.75
C LEU A 9 -11.98 -15.07 -0.48
N TYR A 10 -11.13 -14.09 -0.14
CA TYR A 10 -9.71 -14.29 0.17
C TYR A 10 -9.43 -14.39 1.68
N GLN A 11 -10.45 -14.57 2.52
CA GLN A 11 -10.32 -14.72 3.98
C GLN A 11 -9.55 -13.57 4.65
N TYR A 12 -9.87 -12.34 4.28
CA TYR A 12 -9.27 -11.10 4.77
C TYR A 12 -7.73 -11.12 4.65
N PRO A 13 -7.19 -11.04 3.42
CA PRO A 13 -5.78 -11.34 3.17
C PRO A 13 -4.82 -10.36 3.87
N SER A 14 -5.25 -9.11 4.13
CA SER A 14 -4.45 -8.15 4.90
C SER A 14 -4.23 -8.55 6.36
N LYS A 15 -5.08 -9.42 6.92
CA LYS A 15 -4.92 -9.93 8.30
C LYS A 15 -3.96 -11.11 8.41
N GLN A 16 -3.44 -11.61 7.29
CA GLN A 16 -2.61 -12.81 7.24
C GLN A 16 -1.10 -12.48 7.14
N LEU A 17 -0.74 -11.21 7.06
CA LEU A 17 0.64 -10.71 6.98
C LEU A 17 0.73 -9.33 7.62
N VAL A 18 1.93 -8.88 7.99
CA VAL A 18 2.12 -7.54 8.57
C VAL A 18 2.06 -6.47 7.48
N THR A 19 1.12 -5.55 7.61
CA THR A 19 0.82 -4.51 6.61
C THR A 19 1.31 -3.14 7.05
N TYR A 20 2.16 -2.52 6.23
CA TYR A 20 2.70 -1.18 6.44
C TYR A 20 2.12 -0.22 5.40
N GLY A 21 1.43 0.84 5.84
CA GLY A 21 0.96 1.92 4.98
C GLY A 21 1.85 3.15 5.12
N VAL A 22 2.49 3.58 4.04
CA VAL A 22 3.38 4.76 4.04
C VAL A 22 2.72 5.91 3.29
N THR A 23 2.40 6.99 4.00
CA THR A 23 1.80 8.21 3.47
C THR A 23 2.68 9.44 3.73
N GLY A 24 2.35 10.54 3.08
CA GLY A 24 3.07 11.81 3.11
C GLY A 24 3.39 12.34 1.71
N THR A 25 3.85 13.57 1.60
CA THR A 25 4.15 14.19 0.30
C THR A 25 5.35 13.50 -0.34
N ASN A 26 6.48 13.46 0.38
CA ASN A 26 7.75 12.93 -0.12
C ASN A 26 8.22 11.69 0.66
N GLY A 27 8.98 10.82 -0.01
CA GLY A 27 9.68 9.70 0.66
C GLY A 27 8.88 8.41 0.84
N LYS A 28 7.61 8.35 0.40
CA LYS A 28 6.77 7.14 0.45
C LYS A 28 7.47 5.93 -0.18
N THR A 29 7.94 6.07 -1.42
CA THR A 29 8.65 5.02 -2.14
C THR A 29 9.90 4.58 -1.41
N SER A 30 10.75 5.52 -0.98
CA SER A 30 12.02 5.20 -0.30
C SER A 30 11.81 4.44 1.01
N ILE A 31 10.85 4.87 1.84
CA ILE A 31 10.54 4.21 3.12
C ILE A 31 9.94 2.83 2.88
N ALA A 32 8.95 2.73 1.98
CA ALA A 32 8.27 1.46 1.70
C ALA A 32 9.26 0.41 1.12
N THR A 33 10.10 0.79 0.16
CA THR A 33 11.11 -0.13 -0.38
C THR A 33 12.18 -0.48 0.64
N MET A 34 12.57 0.45 1.52
CA MET A 34 13.52 0.18 2.60
C MET A 34 13.00 -0.91 3.55
N ILE A 35 11.74 -0.82 3.99
CA ILE A 35 11.13 -1.84 4.86
C ILE A 35 11.11 -3.20 4.16
N HIS A 36 10.68 -3.25 2.90
CA HIS A 36 10.71 -4.48 2.09
C HIS A 36 12.12 -5.09 2.02
N HIS A 37 13.14 -4.27 1.72
CA HIS A 37 14.53 -4.73 1.66
C HIS A 37 15.09 -5.18 3.01
N ILE A 38 14.67 -4.58 4.13
CA ILE A 38 15.03 -5.06 5.47
C ILE A 38 14.50 -6.49 5.67
N TYR A 39 13.23 -6.77 5.35
CA TYR A 39 12.69 -8.13 5.42
C TYR A 39 13.48 -9.09 4.53
N ARG A 40 13.78 -8.72 3.28
CA ARG A 40 14.59 -9.55 2.38
C ARG A 40 15.99 -9.82 2.93
N LYS A 41 16.65 -8.82 3.54
CA LYS A 41 17.97 -8.99 4.16
C LYS A 41 17.95 -9.88 5.40
N LEU A 42 16.81 -9.98 6.08
CA LEU A 42 16.59 -10.92 7.19
C LEU A 42 16.20 -12.33 6.72
N GLY A 43 16.19 -12.60 5.41
CA GLY A 43 15.78 -13.88 4.85
C GLY A 43 14.26 -14.12 4.89
N LYS A 44 13.48 -13.06 5.09
CA LYS A 44 12.01 -13.12 5.23
C LYS A 44 11.30 -12.73 3.95
N ASN A 45 10.19 -13.39 3.64
CA ASN A 45 9.38 -13.06 2.48
C ASN A 45 8.63 -11.75 2.68
N SER A 46 8.59 -10.91 1.65
CA SER A 46 7.93 -9.61 1.73
C SER A 46 7.43 -9.17 0.37
N ALA A 47 6.39 -8.34 0.37
CA ALA A 47 5.88 -7.66 -0.81
C ALA A 47 5.94 -6.13 -0.66
N TYR A 48 6.07 -5.44 -1.79
CA TYR A 48 5.98 -4.00 -1.91
C TYR A 48 4.99 -3.65 -3.02
N LEU A 49 4.15 -2.64 -2.79
CA LEU A 49 3.25 -2.08 -3.78
C LEU A 49 3.32 -0.55 -3.74
N GLY A 50 3.67 0.06 -4.86
CA GLY A 50 3.78 1.52 -4.93
C GLY A 50 4.14 2.03 -6.32
N THR A 51 4.75 3.22 -6.35
CA THR A 51 5.14 3.91 -7.59
C THR A 51 6.06 3.07 -8.48
N ASN A 52 6.90 2.23 -7.88
CA ASN A 52 7.80 1.34 -8.62
C ASN A 52 7.15 0.05 -9.12
N GLY A 53 5.83 -0.09 -8.97
CA GLY A 53 5.05 -1.27 -9.31
C GLY A 53 4.85 -2.19 -8.12
N PHE A 54 4.69 -3.47 -8.41
CA PHE A 54 4.48 -4.52 -7.43
C PHE A 54 5.68 -5.47 -7.41
N GLN A 55 6.22 -5.70 -6.23
CA GLN A 55 7.36 -6.57 -6.01
C GLN A 55 7.01 -7.59 -4.93
N ILE A 56 7.29 -8.87 -5.18
CA ILE A 56 7.27 -9.92 -4.17
C ILE A 56 8.65 -10.53 -4.17
N ASN A 57 9.32 -10.50 -3.03
CA ASN A 57 10.69 -10.98 -2.93
C ASN A 57 11.59 -10.29 -3.98
N GLU A 58 12.25 -11.05 -4.85
CA GLU A 58 13.09 -10.54 -5.93
C GLU A 58 12.30 -10.28 -7.22
N ASP A 59 11.08 -10.80 -7.35
CA ASP A 59 10.25 -10.70 -8.54
C ASP A 59 9.55 -9.34 -8.60
N LYS A 60 9.74 -8.62 -9.71
CA LYS A 60 9.17 -7.28 -9.91
C LYS A 60 8.29 -7.22 -11.14
N THR A 61 7.09 -6.71 -10.96
CA THR A 61 6.12 -6.43 -12.01
C THR A 61 5.84 -4.93 -12.09
N LYS A 62 5.79 -4.38 -13.30
CA LYS A 62 5.42 -2.96 -13.48
C LYS A 62 3.93 -2.79 -13.16
N GLY A 63 3.62 -1.84 -12.28
CA GLY A 63 2.25 -1.40 -12.00
C GLY A 63 1.92 -0.14 -12.80
N ALA A 64 0.63 0.05 -13.09
CA ALA A 64 0.16 1.26 -13.78
C ALA A 64 -0.01 2.48 -12.85
N ASN A 65 -0.27 2.25 -11.55
CA ASN A 65 -0.60 3.28 -10.57
C ASN A 65 0.14 3.06 -9.23
N THR A 66 0.46 4.14 -8.52
CA THR A 66 1.07 4.11 -7.17
C THR A 66 0.16 3.43 -6.13
N THR A 67 -1.16 3.65 -6.21
CA THR A 67 -2.16 2.93 -5.41
C THR A 67 -3.25 2.42 -6.36
N PRO A 68 -3.38 1.09 -6.57
CA PRO A 68 -4.39 0.54 -7.48
C PRO A 68 -5.80 0.69 -6.91
N GLU A 69 -6.81 0.44 -7.74
CA GLU A 69 -8.20 0.37 -7.28
C GLU A 69 -8.43 -0.76 -6.27
N THR A 70 -9.45 -0.64 -5.43
CA THR A 70 -9.63 -1.48 -4.23
C THR A 70 -9.68 -2.99 -4.54
N VAL A 71 -10.34 -3.41 -5.60
CA VAL A 71 -10.40 -4.85 -5.98
C VAL A 71 -9.04 -5.35 -6.44
N ALA A 72 -8.31 -4.56 -7.24
CA ALA A 72 -6.97 -4.92 -7.68
C ALA A 72 -5.99 -4.95 -6.49
N LEU A 73 -6.19 -4.06 -5.51
CA LEU A 73 -5.42 -4.04 -4.28
C LEU A 73 -5.61 -5.32 -3.46
N THR A 74 -6.85 -5.72 -3.17
CA THR A 74 -7.12 -6.96 -2.41
C THR A 74 -6.53 -8.19 -3.10
N LYS A 75 -6.60 -8.27 -4.44
CA LYS A 75 -5.97 -9.35 -5.21
C LYS A 75 -4.45 -9.37 -5.05
N LYS A 76 -3.80 -8.21 -5.06
CA LYS A 76 -2.34 -8.10 -4.87
C LYS A 76 -1.89 -8.48 -3.45
N ILE A 77 -2.69 -8.13 -2.45
CA ILE A 77 -2.44 -8.59 -1.07
C ILE A 77 -2.57 -10.11 -0.98
N ASN A 78 -3.62 -10.70 -1.59
CA ASN A 78 -3.77 -12.15 -1.65
C ASN A 78 -2.62 -12.83 -2.40
N GLU A 79 -2.13 -12.25 -3.50
CA GLU A 79 -0.95 -12.78 -4.22
C GLU A 79 0.29 -12.81 -3.32
N ALA A 80 0.48 -11.80 -2.46
CA ALA A 80 1.56 -11.80 -1.47
C ALA A 80 1.37 -12.89 -0.41
N VAL A 81 0.15 -13.11 0.08
CA VAL A 81 -0.20 -14.20 1.01
C VAL A 81 0.10 -15.57 0.38
N GLU A 82 -0.31 -15.81 -0.87
CA GLU A 82 -0.07 -17.06 -1.59
C GLU A 82 1.44 -17.34 -1.78
N LYS A 83 2.24 -16.29 -1.88
CA LYS A 83 3.72 -16.37 -1.91
C LYS A 83 4.36 -16.41 -0.52
N SER A 84 3.56 -16.61 0.53
CA SER A 84 4.01 -16.71 1.91
C SER A 84 4.80 -15.48 2.36
N ALA A 85 4.42 -14.28 1.90
CA ALA A 85 5.00 -13.04 2.41
C ALA A 85 4.62 -12.83 3.87
N GLU A 86 5.62 -12.55 4.71
CA GLU A 86 5.40 -12.22 6.14
C GLU A 86 4.96 -10.76 6.31
N ALA A 87 5.31 -9.89 5.36
CA ALA A 87 4.95 -8.49 5.39
C ALA A 87 4.73 -7.88 4.01
N MET A 88 3.87 -6.87 3.94
CA MET A 88 3.60 -6.07 2.76
C MET A 88 3.68 -4.58 3.09
N THR A 89 4.43 -3.84 2.28
CA THR A 89 4.52 -2.38 2.37
C THR A 89 3.77 -1.73 1.21
N LEU A 90 2.93 -0.75 1.52
CA LEU A 90 2.08 -0.06 0.56
C LEU A 90 2.35 1.44 0.60
N GLU A 91 2.55 2.03 -0.58
CA GLU A 91 2.47 3.48 -0.72
C GLU A 91 1.00 3.93 -0.70
N VAL A 92 0.66 4.73 0.31
CA VAL A 92 -0.66 5.29 0.54
C VAL A 92 -0.65 6.73 0.06
N SER A 93 -1.25 6.98 -1.11
CA SER A 93 -1.41 8.33 -1.64
C SER A 93 -2.63 9.02 -1.04
N SER A 94 -2.58 10.35 -0.89
CA SER A 94 -3.73 11.16 -0.48
C SER A 94 -4.94 10.95 -1.41
N HIS A 95 -4.70 10.89 -2.72
CA HIS A 95 -5.72 10.50 -3.71
C HIS A 95 -6.34 9.13 -3.43
N GLY A 96 -5.52 8.14 -3.05
CA GLY A 96 -6.00 6.79 -2.72
C GLY A 96 -6.89 6.77 -1.47
N LEU A 97 -6.57 7.60 -0.48
CA LEU A 97 -7.39 7.80 0.72
C LEU A 97 -8.71 8.49 0.38
N SER A 98 -8.68 9.65 -0.29
CA SER A 98 -9.91 10.41 -0.63
C SER A 98 -10.86 9.63 -1.54
N LEU A 99 -10.34 8.76 -2.42
CA LEU A 99 -11.14 7.91 -3.31
C LEU A 99 -11.57 6.58 -2.66
N GLY A 100 -11.23 6.33 -1.41
CA GLY A 100 -11.57 5.10 -0.69
C GLY A 100 -10.91 3.83 -1.28
N ARG A 101 -9.79 3.97 -2.01
CA ARG A 101 -9.09 2.84 -2.67
C ARG A 101 -8.52 1.84 -1.68
N LEU A 102 -8.27 2.27 -0.46
CA LEU A 102 -7.72 1.46 0.64
C LEU A 102 -8.81 0.85 1.52
N SER A 103 -10.09 1.05 1.19
CA SER A 103 -11.19 0.46 1.94
C SER A 103 -11.01 -1.05 2.07
N GLY A 104 -11.15 -1.58 3.28
CA GLY A 104 -11.05 -3.02 3.53
C GLY A 104 -9.62 -3.57 3.57
N VAL A 105 -8.59 -2.72 3.57
CA VAL A 105 -7.24 -3.11 3.97
C VAL A 105 -7.09 -2.79 5.46
N ASP A 106 -6.81 -3.81 6.26
CA ASP A 106 -6.36 -3.64 7.64
C ASP A 106 -4.86 -3.30 7.58
N PHE A 107 -4.45 -2.21 8.24
CA PHE A 107 -3.05 -1.81 8.37
C PHE A 107 -2.57 -2.02 9.80
N ASP A 108 -1.46 -2.74 9.97
CA ASP A 108 -0.82 -2.92 11.28
C ASP A 108 0.03 -1.70 11.68
N VAL A 109 0.66 -1.06 10.68
CA VAL A 109 1.53 0.09 10.89
C VAL A 109 1.22 1.18 9.86
N ALA A 110 0.88 2.37 10.35
CA ALA A 110 0.77 3.57 9.53
C ALA A 110 2.01 4.46 9.74
N ILE A 111 2.64 4.88 8.64
CA ILE A 111 3.84 5.71 8.64
C ILE A 111 3.54 7.00 7.90
N PHE A 112 3.69 8.12 8.58
CA PHE A 112 3.63 9.45 7.99
C PHE A 112 5.06 10.00 7.85
N SER A 113 5.47 10.36 6.64
CA SER A 113 6.82 10.88 6.39
C SER A 113 6.94 12.39 6.60
N ASN A 114 6.16 13.16 5.86
CA ASN A 114 6.11 14.63 5.86
C ASN A 114 4.89 15.12 5.10
N LEU A 115 4.56 16.40 5.27
CA LEU A 115 3.58 17.11 4.45
C LEU A 115 4.19 18.42 3.96
N THR A 116 4.20 18.60 2.65
CA THR A 116 4.53 19.87 1.99
C THR A 116 3.44 20.24 1.01
N GLN A 117 3.38 21.51 0.60
CA GLN A 117 2.39 21.96 -0.38
C GLN A 117 2.61 21.27 -1.73
N ASP A 118 1.68 20.40 -2.08
CA ASP A 118 1.66 19.59 -3.29
C ASP A 118 0.21 19.16 -3.58
N HIS A 119 -0.11 18.78 -4.82
CA HIS A 119 -1.42 18.27 -5.24
C HIS A 119 -2.65 19.16 -4.91
N LEU A 120 -2.47 20.48 -4.80
CA LEU A 120 -3.59 21.42 -4.57
C LEU A 120 -4.53 21.55 -5.76
N ASP A 121 -4.10 21.15 -6.95
CA ASP A 121 -4.95 21.00 -8.13
C ASP A 121 -6.07 19.98 -7.91
N PHE A 122 -5.83 18.94 -7.10
CA PHE A 122 -6.83 17.96 -6.71
C PHE A 122 -7.52 18.31 -5.39
N HIS A 123 -6.75 18.64 -4.35
CA HIS A 123 -7.29 18.84 -2.99
C HIS A 123 -7.84 20.24 -2.73
N GLY A 124 -7.48 21.23 -3.55
CA GLY A 124 -7.91 22.63 -3.44
C GLY A 124 -7.24 23.40 -2.31
N THR A 125 -7.17 22.84 -1.10
CA THR A 125 -6.56 23.48 0.08
C THR A 125 -5.60 22.54 0.81
N MET A 126 -4.65 23.11 1.57
CA MET A 126 -3.77 22.33 2.44
C MET A 126 -4.53 21.59 3.54
N GLU A 127 -5.62 22.19 4.04
CA GLU A 127 -6.49 21.57 5.04
C GLU A 127 -7.13 20.29 4.49
N ALA A 128 -7.66 20.35 3.26
CA ALA A 128 -8.24 19.20 2.58
C ALA A 128 -7.21 18.09 2.35
N LEU A 129 -5.99 18.44 1.91
CA LEU A 129 -4.88 17.50 1.75
C LEU A 129 -4.50 16.80 3.07
N TRP A 130 -4.55 17.53 4.19
CA TRP A 130 -4.27 16.98 5.52
C TRP A 130 -5.40 16.09 6.06
N SER A 131 -6.65 16.43 5.75
CA SER A 131 -7.84 15.74 6.29
C SER A 131 -8.20 14.41 5.60
N CYS A 132 -7.40 13.96 4.64
CA CYS A 132 -7.64 12.76 3.83
C CYS A 132 -7.63 11.45 4.63
#